data_AF-A0A8S0YX38-F1
#
_entry.id   AF-A0A8S0YX38-F1
#
_cell.length_a   1.000
_cell.length_b   1.000
_cell.length_c   1.000
_cell.angle_alpha   90.00
_cell.angle_beta   90.00
_cell.angle_gamma   90.00
#
_symmetry.space_group_name_H-M   'P 1'
#
loop_
_entity.id
_entity.type
_entity.pdbx_description
1 polymer ?
#
loop_
_entity_poly.entity_id
_entity_poly.type
_entity_poly.pdbx_seq_one_letter_code
_entity_poly.pdbx_strand_id
1 'polypeptide(L)'
;MPRGKFTNHKGRNRKFTSPEELEEQRKQEELKQKWRKEHGQEESSESESEQEKSGSGSSEDSDSDDDKPTKAKGVSGLIEVENPNRVVKKNKKLNNLDNLGEGEKPQLSRREREEIERQRAAAAYQKLHAEGKTDQARADLARLAIIRQQREEAAKRREAEKKAKDDVPKKR
;
A
#
# COMPACT_ATOMS: atom_id res chain seq x y z
N MET A 1 36.14 23.89 -17.98
CA MET A 1 34.88 23.13 -17.74
C MET A 1 33.86 24.07 -17.12
N PRO A 2 32.67 24.29 -17.72
CA PRO A 2 31.70 25.22 -17.17
C PRO A 2 31.04 24.59 -15.94
N ARG A 3 31.14 25.25 -14.78
CA ARG A 3 30.50 24.82 -13.53
C ARG A 3 28.99 24.99 -13.65
N GLY A 4 28.24 23.93 -13.31
CA GLY A 4 26.79 23.87 -13.42
C GLY A 4 26.10 25.07 -12.78
N LYS A 5 25.14 25.66 -13.50
CA LYS A 5 24.31 26.76 -13.01
C LYS A 5 23.46 26.25 -11.84
N PHE A 6 23.71 26.75 -10.64
CA PHE A 6 22.87 26.47 -9.48
C PHE A 6 21.43 26.89 -9.77
N THR A 7 20.50 25.95 -9.66
CA THR A 7 19.07 26.19 -9.81
C THR A 7 18.55 26.86 -8.52
N ASN A 8 18.28 28.16 -8.59
CA ASN A 8 17.69 28.88 -7.46
C ASN A 8 16.22 28.49 -7.33
N HIS A 9 15.90 27.73 -6.28
CA HIS A 9 14.54 27.30 -5.96
C HIS A 9 13.74 28.32 -5.13
N LYS A 10 14.33 29.48 -4.83
CA LYS A 10 13.71 30.53 -4.02
C LYS A 10 12.54 31.15 -4.80
N GLY A 11 11.33 31.10 -4.23
CA GLY A 11 10.12 31.66 -4.84
C GLY A 11 9.31 30.70 -5.72
N ARG A 12 9.74 29.43 -5.86
CA ARG A 12 8.93 28.41 -6.54
C ARG A 12 7.81 27.93 -5.61
N ASN A 13 6.57 27.91 -6.11
CA ASN A 13 5.43 27.38 -5.37
C ASN A 13 5.70 25.94 -4.92
N ARG A 14 5.48 25.68 -3.63
CA ARG A 14 5.58 24.34 -3.06
C ARG A 14 4.46 23.49 -3.66
N LYS A 15 4.83 22.51 -4.48
CA LYS A 15 3.90 21.49 -4.95
C LYS A 15 3.90 20.38 -3.91
N PHE A 16 2.74 20.12 -3.31
CA PHE A 16 2.54 18.92 -2.51
C PHE A 16 2.08 17.82 -3.45
N THR A 17 2.65 16.63 -3.32
CA THR A 17 2.17 15.45 -4.03
C THR A 17 0.73 15.19 -3.60
N SER A 18 -0.17 15.00 -4.56
CA SER A 18 -1.54 14.64 -4.24
C SER A 18 -1.58 13.19 -3.71
N PRO A 19 -2.57 12.82 -2.88
CA PRO A 19 -2.70 11.44 -2.41
C PRO A 19 -2.88 10.46 -3.58
N GLU A 20 -3.56 10.88 -4.65
CA GLU A 20 -3.71 10.10 -5.88
C GLU A 20 -2.37 9.86 -6.57
N GLU A 21 -1.50 10.87 -6.64
CA GLU A 21 -0.16 10.78 -7.23
C GLU A 21 0.76 9.86 -6.42
N LEU A 22 0.61 9.82 -5.08
CA LEU A 22 1.32 8.87 -4.23
C LEU A 22 0.87 7.42 -4.45
N GLU A 23 -0.44 7.19 -4.62
CA GLU A 23 -0.96 5.85 -4.93
C GLU A 23 -0.51 5.36 -6.31
N GLU A 24 -0.48 6.25 -7.30
CA GLU A 24 0.04 5.93 -8.63
C GLU A 24 1.52 5.59 -8.59
N GLN A 25 2.33 6.35 -7.85
CA GLN A 25 3.75 6.03 -7.65
C GLN A 25 3.92 4.64 -7.04
N ARG A 26 3.17 4.32 -5.98
CA ARG A 26 3.21 3.00 -5.34
C ARG A 26 2.78 1.88 -6.30
N LYS A 27 1.73 2.09 -7.10
CA LYS A 27 1.31 1.12 -8.13
C LYS A 27 2.38 0.90 -9.19
N GLN A 28 3.05 1.97 -9.62
CA GLN A 28 4.15 1.85 -10.57
C GLN A 28 5.35 1.11 -9.99
N GLU A 29 5.68 1.33 -8.72
CA GLU A 29 6.72 0.57 -8.03
C GLU A 29 6.36 -0.91 -7.91
N GLU A 30 5.11 -1.23 -7.53
CA GLU A 30 4.63 -2.61 -7.46
C GLU A 30 4.67 -3.30 -8.84
N LEU A 31 4.31 -2.58 -9.92
CA LEU A 31 4.41 -3.09 -11.30
C LEU A 31 5.87 -3.31 -11.71
N LYS A 32 6.76 -2.38 -11.42
CA LYS A 32 8.21 -2.52 -11.71
C LYS A 32 8.82 -3.69 -10.93
N GLN A 33 8.43 -3.86 -9.67
CA GLN A 33 8.85 -4.99 -8.84
C GLN A 33 8.35 -6.32 -9.43
N LYS A 34 7.09 -6.39 -9.86
CA LYS A 34 6.54 -7.57 -10.53
C LYS A 34 7.28 -7.86 -11.84
N TRP A 35 7.50 -6.84 -12.67
CA TRP A 35 8.26 -6.96 -13.91
C TRP A 35 9.68 -7.49 -13.64
N ARG A 36 10.36 -6.96 -12.61
CA ARG A 36 11.70 -7.41 -12.22
C ARG A 36 11.73 -8.87 -11.77
N LYS A 37 10.71 -9.30 -11.02
CA LYS A 37 10.52 -10.69 -10.56
C LYS A 37 10.22 -11.65 -11.71
N GLU A 38 9.35 -11.25 -12.63
CA GLU A 38 9.00 -12.04 -13.82
C GLU A 38 10.19 -12.20 -14.77
N HIS A 39 11.04 -11.18 -14.87
CA HIS A 39 12.22 -11.19 -15.73
C HIS A 39 13.51 -11.64 -15.04
N GLY A 40 13.45 -12.12 -13.79
CA GLY A 40 14.59 -12.74 -13.09
C GLY A 40 15.77 -11.80 -12.81
N GLN A 41 15.57 -10.48 -12.79
CA GLN A 41 16.60 -9.51 -12.38
C GLN A 41 16.56 -9.33 -10.85
N GLU A 42 16.87 -10.39 -10.11
CA GLU A 42 16.95 -10.33 -8.63
C GLU A 42 18.40 -10.19 -8.15
N GLU A 43 19.18 -9.29 -8.75
CA GLU A 43 20.42 -8.81 -8.15
C GLU A 43 20.85 -7.51 -8.85
N SER A 44 21.32 -6.53 -8.07
CA SER A 44 21.95 -5.29 -8.53
C SER A 44 21.00 -4.16 -8.99
N SER A 45 20.53 -3.35 -8.02
CA SER A 45 20.73 -1.90 -8.02
C SER A 45 19.93 -1.27 -6.86
N GLU A 46 20.33 -1.58 -5.63
CA GLU A 46 20.08 -0.73 -4.47
C GLU A 46 21.28 0.22 -4.35
N SER A 47 21.23 1.34 -5.08
CA SER A 47 22.18 2.44 -4.90
C SER A 47 21.57 3.70 -5.49
N GLU A 48 21.08 4.57 -4.59
CA GLU A 48 21.06 6.04 -4.68
C GLU A 48 20.16 6.56 -3.54
N SER A 49 20.69 6.62 -2.32
CA SER A 49 20.52 7.76 -1.40
C SER A 49 21.07 7.46 0.02
N GLU A 50 21.97 8.33 0.46
CA GLU A 50 22.37 8.61 1.86
C GLU A 50 23.48 7.73 2.47
N GLN A 51 24.72 8.19 2.26
CA GLN A 51 25.95 7.83 2.95
C GLN A 51 26.07 8.63 4.26
N GLU A 52 26.04 7.97 5.42
CA GLU A 52 26.65 8.42 6.68
C GLU A 52 27.00 7.20 7.56
N LYS A 53 28.14 7.27 8.24
CA LYS A 53 28.93 6.14 8.77
C LYS A 53 28.38 5.49 10.06
N SER A 54 28.59 4.17 10.23
CA SER A 54 29.52 3.57 11.24
C SER A 54 29.23 2.10 11.57
N GLY A 55 30.31 1.34 11.79
CA GLY A 55 30.30 -0.05 12.29
C GLY A 55 29.98 -1.09 11.21
N SER A 56 30.55 -2.29 11.16
CA SER A 56 31.53 -3.01 11.96
C SER A 56 31.53 -4.41 11.32
N GLY A 57 32.68 -5.09 11.29
CA GLY A 57 32.70 -6.55 11.21
C GLY A 57 32.76 -7.14 9.81
N SER A 58 33.99 -7.30 9.33
CA SER A 58 34.39 -8.45 8.53
C SER A 58 33.90 -9.73 9.20
N SER A 59 33.05 -10.50 8.51
CA SER A 59 32.87 -11.92 8.80
C SER A 59 32.53 -12.62 7.50
N GLU A 60 33.52 -13.36 6.99
CA GLU A 60 33.34 -14.41 5.99
C GLU A 60 32.40 -15.46 6.59
N ASP A 61 31.12 -15.44 6.19
CA ASP A 61 30.21 -16.55 6.46
C ASP A 61 30.09 -17.37 5.17
N SER A 62 30.92 -18.42 5.13
CA SER A 62 30.88 -19.47 4.12
C SER A 62 29.57 -20.25 4.30
N ASP A 63 28.50 -19.77 3.68
CA ASP A 63 27.18 -20.41 3.64
C ASP A 63 27.27 -21.70 2.81
N SER A 64 27.71 -22.77 3.48
CA SER A 64 27.77 -24.12 2.92
C SER A 64 26.37 -24.74 2.97
N ASP A 65 25.53 -24.31 2.03
CA ASP A 65 24.23 -24.89 1.67
C ASP A 65 24.39 -26.35 1.19
N ASP A 66 24.55 -27.30 2.11
CA ASP A 66 24.48 -28.75 1.84
C ASP A 66 23.05 -29.25 2.08
N ASP A 67 22.07 -28.53 1.52
CA ASP A 67 20.63 -28.86 1.57
C ASP A 67 20.08 -29.23 0.17
N LYS A 68 20.99 -29.66 -0.71
CA LYS A 68 20.64 -30.51 -1.85
C LYS A 68 20.74 -31.97 -1.40
N PRO A 69 20.02 -32.92 -2.00
CA PRO A 69 20.31 -34.34 -1.82
C PRO A 69 21.65 -34.64 -2.52
N THR A 70 22.73 -34.10 -1.96
CA THR A 70 24.08 -34.47 -2.36
C THR A 70 24.27 -35.90 -1.89
N LYS A 71 24.84 -36.73 -2.76
CA LYS A 71 25.17 -38.10 -2.42
C LYS A 71 26.08 -38.02 -1.19
N ALA A 72 25.62 -38.52 -0.04
CA ALA A 72 26.32 -38.36 1.23
C ALA A 72 27.81 -38.67 1.04
N LYS A 73 28.66 -37.68 1.29
CA LYS A 73 30.10 -37.78 1.06
C LYS A 73 30.72 -38.50 2.26
N GLY A 74 31.31 -39.66 2.02
CA GLY A 74 32.01 -40.43 3.06
C GLY A 74 31.11 -40.94 4.18
N VAL A 75 31.57 -40.83 5.43
CA VAL A 75 30.92 -41.40 6.63
C VAL A 75 29.71 -40.56 7.12
N SER A 76 29.50 -39.37 6.55
CA SER A 76 28.42 -38.45 6.94
C SER A 76 27.01 -39.05 6.87
N GLY A 77 26.77 -39.99 5.96
CA GLY A 77 25.48 -40.69 5.85
C GLY A 77 25.26 -41.82 6.86
N LEU A 78 26.30 -42.19 7.61
CA LEU A 78 26.27 -43.27 8.60
C LEU A 78 25.94 -42.75 10.01
N ILE A 79 26.07 -41.44 10.25
CA ILE A 79 25.84 -40.82 11.55
C ILE A 79 24.41 -40.29 11.60
N GLU A 80 23.64 -40.77 12.58
CA GLU A 80 22.28 -40.27 12.84
C GLU A 80 22.37 -38.87 13.47
N VAL A 81 21.78 -37.87 12.81
CA VAL A 81 21.80 -36.49 13.29
C VAL A 81 20.57 -36.24 14.17
N GLU A 82 20.75 -36.35 15.49
CA GLU A 82 19.73 -36.10 16.53
C GLU A 82 19.64 -34.62 16.96
N ASN A 83 19.88 -33.67 16.06
CA ASN A 83 19.77 -32.26 16.41
C ASN A 83 18.29 -31.84 16.52
N PRO A 84 17.78 -31.45 17.71
CA PRO A 84 16.38 -31.11 17.91
C PRO A 84 15.93 -29.85 17.16
N ASN A 85 16.86 -28.98 16.78
CA ASN A 85 16.58 -27.78 15.97
C ASN A 85 16.67 -28.06 14.46
N ARG A 86 16.94 -29.30 14.04
CA ARG A 86 17.06 -29.66 12.63
C ARG A 86 15.69 -29.75 11.97
N VAL A 87 15.45 -28.88 10.99
CA VAL A 87 14.22 -28.88 10.21
C VAL A 87 14.26 -30.03 9.19
N VAL A 88 13.53 -31.12 9.45
CA VAL A 88 13.43 -32.26 8.54
C VAL A 88 12.35 -32.00 7.48
N LYS A 89 12.76 -31.70 6.24
CA LYS A 89 11.85 -31.51 5.10
C LYS A 89 11.29 -32.87 4.65
N LYS A 90 10.04 -33.17 5.03
CA LYS A 90 9.30 -34.36 4.51
C LYS A 90 8.67 -34.03 3.17
N ASN A 91 9.02 -34.79 2.14
CA ASN A 91 8.44 -34.74 0.80
C ASN A 91 7.00 -35.29 0.80
N LYS A 92 6.01 -34.39 0.73
CA LYS A 92 4.59 -34.75 0.61
C LYS A 92 4.24 -35.02 -0.87
N LYS A 93 3.51 -36.10 -1.12
CA LYS A 93 3.04 -36.47 -2.47
C LYS A 93 1.85 -35.57 -2.87
N LEU A 94 1.85 -35.09 -4.11
CA LEU A 94 0.86 -34.15 -4.64
C LEU A 94 -0.59 -34.64 -4.50
N ASN A 95 -0.83 -35.95 -4.64
CA ASN A 95 -2.16 -36.55 -4.55
C ASN A 95 -2.83 -36.44 -3.15
N ASN A 96 -2.08 -36.09 -2.11
CA ASN A 96 -2.61 -35.90 -0.76
C ASN A 96 -2.96 -34.43 -0.45
N LEU A 97 -2.70 -33.50 -1.37
CA LEU A 97 -3.03 -32.07 -1.18
C LEU A 97 -4.52 -31.80 -1.42
N ASP A 98 -5.16 -32.46 -2.37
CA ASP A 98 -6.58 -32.24 -2.70
C ASP A 98 -7.54 -32.75 -1.61
N ASN A 99 -7.21 -33.87 -0.95
CA ASN A 99 -8.01 -34.42 0.16
C ASN A 99 -7.85 -33.63 1.48
N LEU A 100 -6.98 -32.63 1.54
CA LEU A 100 -6.76 -31.78 2.72
C LEU A 100 -7.68 -30.55 2.75
N GLY A 101 -8.45 -30.30 1.69
CA GLY A 101 -9.36 -29.16 1.57
C GLY A 101 -10.73 -29.35 2.24
N GLU A 102 -11.18 -30.60 2.45
CA GLU A 102 -12.48 -30.92 3.06
C GLU A 102 -12.40 -31.23 4.57
N GLY A 103 -11.23 -31.65 5.07
CA GLY A 103 -11.00 -31.91 6.49
C GLY A 103 -10.42 -30.70 7.18
N GLU A 104 -11.29 -29.89 7.80
CA GLU A 104 -10.96 -28.78 8.70
C GLU A 104 -10.08 -27.69 8.07
N LYS A 105 -10.74 -26.63 7.55
CA LYS A 105 -10.07 -25.36 7.25
C LYS A 105 -9.14 -25.03 8.42
N PRO A 106 -7.85 -24.75 8.17
CA PRO A 106 -6.91 -24.47 9.24
C PRO A 106 -7.52 -23.40 10.13
N GLN A 107 -7.74 -23.75 11.40
CA GLN A 107 -8.34 -22.84 12.35
C GLN A 107 -7.39 -21.65 12.48
N LEU A 108 -7.72 -20.55 11.79
CA LEU A 108 -6.96 -19.31 11.83
C LEU A 108 -6.64 -19.01 13.29
N SER A 109 -5.37 -18.71 13.54
CA SER A 109 -4.88 -18.38 14.87
C SER A 109 -5.81 -17.33 15.48
N ARG A 110 -6.03 -17.37 16.80
CA ARG A 110 -6.87 -16.38 17.48
C ARG A 110 -6.53 -14.94 17.06
N ARG A 111 -5.23 -14.67 16.88
CA ARG A 111 -4.72 -13.39 16.38
C ARG A 111 -5.19 -13.06 14.95
N GLU A 112 -5.14 -14.03 14.04
CA GLU A 112 -5.56 -13.85 12.66
C GLU A 112 -7.08 -13.62 12.54
N ARG A 113 -7.88 -14.27 13.40
CA ARG A 113 -9.34 -14.04 13.45
C ARG A 113 -9.66 -12.61 13.90
N GLU A 114 -9.02 -12.17 14.99
CA GLU A 114 -9.20 -10.82 15.53
C GLU A 114 -8.71 -9.75 14.53
N GLU A 115 -7.64 -10.02 13.77
CA GLU A 115 -7.14 -9.11 12.74
C GLU A 115 -8.08 -9.01 11.53
N ILE A 116 -8.62 -10.13 11.05
CA ILE A 116 -9.63 -10.13 9.98
C ILE A 116 -10.90 -9.41 10.42
N GLU A 117 -11.33 -9.61 11.66
CA GLU A 117 -12.49 -8.91 12.21
C GLU A 117 -12.24 -7.41 12.33
N ARG A 118 -11.07 -7.01 12.83
CA ARG A 118 -10.65 -5.60 12.88
C ARG A 118 -10.64 -4.97 11.48
N GLN A 119 -10.11 -5.67 10.48
CA GLN A 119 -10.11 -5.19 9.09
C GLN A 119 -11.53 -5.05 8.54
N ARG A 120 -12.40 -6.03 8.80
CA ARG A 120 -13.82 -5.99 8.40
C ARG A 120 -14.56 -4.84 9.10
N ALA A 121 -14.33 -4.62 10.38
CA ALA A 121 -14.94 -3.53 11.13
C ALA A 121 -14.48 -2.16 10.62
N ALA A 122 -13.18 -2.00 10.33
CA ALA A 122 -12.65 -0.78 9.73
C ALA A 122 -13.25 -0.52 8.34
N ALA A 123 -13.33 -1.55 7.50
CA ALA A 123 -13.96 -1.44 6.18
C ALA A 123 -15.45 -1.11 6.28
N ALA A 124 -16.18 -1.71 7.23
CA ALA A 124 -17.58 -1.41 7.48
C ALA A 124 -17.78 0.04 7.95
N TYR A 125 -16.92 0.53 8.84
CA TYR A 125 -16.93 1.92 9.28
C TYR A 125 -16.67 2.88 8.11
N GLN A 126 -15.65 2.61 7.30
CA GLN A 126 -15.34 3.41 6.11
C GLN A 126 -16.50 3.42 5.12
N LYS A 127 -17.15 2.26 4.90
CA LYS A 127 -18.34 2.15 4.06
C LYS A 127 -19.50 2.99 4.60
N LEU A 128 -19.81 2.88 5.90
CA LEU A 128 -20.85 3.69 6.53
C LEU A 128 -20.54 5.19 6.51
N HIS A 129 -19.25 5.56 6.60
CA HIS A 129 -18.81 6.94 6.50
C HIS A 129 -18.99 7.48 5.07
N ALA A 130 -18.57 6.70 4.06
CA ALA A 130 -18.79 7.03 2.66
C ALA A 130 -20.28 7.12 2.28
N GLU A 131 -21.12 6.25 2.86
CA GLU A 131 -22.58 6.31 2.73
C GLU A 131 -23.20 7.52 3.46
N GLY A 132 -22.43 8.28 4.23
CA GLY A 132 -22.95 9.42 4.96
C GLY A 132 -23.74 9.07 6.21
N LYS A 133 -23.62 7.84 6.74
CA LYS A 133 -24.42 7.36 7.89
C LYS A 133 -23.77 7.64 9.24
N THR A 134 -22.44 7.78 9.29
CA THR A 134 -21.74 8.21 10.51
C THR A 134 -22.12 9.64 10.89
N ASP A 135 -22.12 9.98 12.19
CA ASP A 135 -22.50 11.32 12.65
C ASP A 135 -21.64 12.43 12.03
N GLN A 136 -20.34 12.15 11.85
CA GLN A 136 -19.39 13.05 11.18
C GLN A 136 -19.80 13.33 9.73
N ALA A 137 -20.02 12.27 8.94
CA ALA A 137 -20.41 12.43 7.55
C ALA A 137 -21.80 13.07 7.40
N ARG A 138 -22.74 12.79 8.31
CA ARG A 138 -24.03 13.48 8.36
C ARG A 138 -23.87 14.98 8.61
N ALA A 139 -23.01 15.36 9.54
CA ALA A 139 -22.73 16.77 9.83
C ALA A 139 -22.10 17.49 8.64
N ASP A 140 -21.15 16.85 7.94
CA ASP A 140 -20.52 17.41 6.76
C ASP A 140 -21.52 17.56 5.60
N LEU A 141 -22.37 16.55 5.36
CA LEU A 141 -23.44 16.65 4.37
C LEU A 141 -24.44 17.76 4.72
N ALA A 142 -24.83 17.90 5.99
CA ALA A 142 -25.70 18.97 6.44
C ALA A 142 -25.07 20.35 6.22
N ARG A 143 -23.76 20.49 6.51
CA ARG A 143 -23.02 21.72 6.24
C ARG A 143 -22.99 22.06 4.74
N LEU A 144 -22.76 21.06 3.89
CA LEU A 144 -22.79 21.24 2.44
C LEU A 144 -24.19 21.61 1.94
N ALA A 145 -25.24 21.04 2.51
CA ALA A 145 -26.63 21.38 2.18
C ALA A 145 -26.96 22.84 2.51
N ILE A 146 -26.51 23.36 3.66
CA ILE A 146 -26.68 24.78 4.03
C ILE A 146 -25.99 25.69 3.01
N ILE A 147 -24.75 25.36 2.62
CA ILE A 147 -24.03 26.15 1.60
C ILE A 147 -24.76 26.12 0.26
N ARG A 148 -25.27 24.95 -0.12
CA ARG A 148 -26.03 24.79 -1.36
C ARG A 148 -27.30 25.65 -1.34
N GLN A 149 -28.07 25.63 -0.25
CA GLN A 149 -29.25 26.47 -0.06
C GLN A 149 -28.89 27.96 -0.17
N GLN A 150 -27.85 28.41 0.52
CA GLN A 150 -27.40 29.81 0.45
C GLN A 150 -27.01 30.23 -0.97
N ARG A 151 -26.38 29.33 -1.74
CA ARG A 151 -26.02 29.59 -3.14
C ARG A 151 -27.25 29.66 -4.04
N GLU A 152 -28.19 28.74 -3.88
CA GLU A 152 -29.44 28.70 -4.63
C GLU A 152 -30.31 29.93 -4.33
N GLU A 153 -30.43 30.32 -3.06
CA GLU A 153 -31.12 31.54 -2.63
C GLU A 153 -30.45 32.81 -3.17
N ALA A 154 -29.11 32.88 -3.13
CA ALA A 154 -28.39 34.01 -3.70
C ALA A 154 -28.55 34.08 -5.23
N ALA A 155 -28.55 32.94 -5.93
CA ALA A 155 -28.80 32.88 -7.37
C ALA A 155 -30.23 33.34 -7.69
N LYS A 156 -31.22 32.82 -6.98
CA LYS A 156 -32.63 33.21 -7.12
C LYS A 156 -32.84 34.70 -6.82
N ARG A 157 -32.18 35.24 -5.81
CA ARG A 157 -32.21 36.69 -5.50
C ARG A 157 -31.62 37.51 -6.63
N ARG A 158 -30.48 37.11 -7.21
CA ARG A 158 -29.89 37.80 -8.37
C ARG A 158 -30.77 37.72 -9.61
N GLU A 159 -31.41 36.57 -9.87
CA GLU A 159 -32.35 36.41 -10.99
C GLU A 159 -33.59 37.30 -10.83
N ALA A 160 -34.16 37.35 -9.62
CA ALA A 160 -35.29 38.22 -9.32
C ALA A 160 -34.93 39.71 -9.47
N GLU A 161 -33.75 40.13 -8.99
CA GLU A 161 -33.26 41.50 -9.17
C GLU A 161 -33.00 41.84 -10.64
N LYS A 162 -32.42 40.91 -11.40
CA LYS A 162 -32.21 41.08 -12.84
C LYS A 162 -33.54 41.25 -13.57
N LYS A 163 -34.53 40.39 -13.28
CA LYS A 163 -35.86 40.48 -13.88
C LYS A 163 -36.56 41.80 -13.53
N ALA A 164 -36.50 42.22 -12.27
CA ALA A 164 -37.06 43.51 -11.86
C ALA A 164 -36.38 44.70 -12.57
N LYS A 165 -35.06 44.62 -12.82
CA LYS A 165 -34.33 45.65 -13.57
C LYS A 165 -34.68 45.67 -15.06
N ASP A 166 -34.94 44.51 -15.66
CA ASP A 166 -35.36 44.40 -17.06
C ASP A 166 -36.82 44.84 -17.26
N ASP A 167 -37.70 44.63 -16.26
CA ASP A 167 -39.10 45.06 -16.28
C ASP A 167 -39.30 46.56 -16.00
N VAL A 168 -38.30 47.27 -15.45
CA VAL A 168 -38.34 48.74 -15.37
C VAL A 168 -38.13 49.29 -16.78
N PRO A 169 -39.16 49.90 -17.41
CA PRO A 169 -39.03 50.39 -18.78
C PRO A 169 -37.92 51.44 -18.83
N LYS A 170 -36.93 51.24 -19.70
CA LYS A 170 -35.92 52.26 -20.02
C LYS A 170 -36.66 53.50 -20.48
N LYS A 171 -36.81 54.49 -19.59
CA LYS A 171 -37.30 55.83 -19.94
C LYS A 171 -36.40 56.35 -21.07
N ARG A 172 -37.02 56.55 -22.24
CA ARG A 172 -36.42 57.21 -23.40
C ARG A 172 -36.30 58.71 -23.14
#